data_AF-A0A0D3JTV9-F1
#
_entry.id   AF-A0A0D3JTV9-F1
#
_cell.length_a   1.000
_cell.length_b   1.000
_cell.length_c   1.000
_cell.angle_alpha   90.00
_cell.angle_beta   90.00
_cell.angle_gamma   90.00
#
_symmetry.space_group_name_H-M   'P 1'
#
loop_
_entity.id
_entity.type
_entity.pdbx_description
1 polymer ?
#
loop_
_entity_poly.entity_id
_entity_poly.type
_entity_poly.pdbx_seq_one_letter_code
_entity_poly.pdbx_strand_id
1 'polypeptide(L)'
;MGCGTSKPGLTYEEKLARWREKGGGDLEPVLASGAVALLDAQWIIRHAEAGGVLSHRQALPKEAFLSFADLVEATDEYDLAVAALSYPWLTKDHPDPRGANLARVARALKALLSHPGITRLGVFWDFGSLHQHPDPPNGVLRTEEQNALFKQGLGCLGTLYSHQHTRVLRLTSFPDGHKAEEQAEGTNVAKYFDRGWCYTEACWAGLTKDYDLSLDLGKMRAGVEYDWDSLIGDCIQDGGRRPPLLPSAFAAELEKKSFTNGKDDKPLVKQLYEAAFKEQFGKATKLIYIGLGWGDAEAAQLAEVLASGAAPRLEKLWLQGNKIGDEGCKALAAALGKEGAAPRLERLYLNDNEIGDEGCKALAAALGKEGAAPRLWLLDLSRNKISDEGYKALAAALKEGAAPSLKARDAPPRPSPLPRPMLIAPPLACRGSAWATRSLSWWPSHLSSNNRGGGSTRPPTRRLDGVDGYCIAGDRSLSALGQSLGTLA
;
A
#
# COMPACT_ATOMS: atom_id res chain seq x y z
N MET A 1 -38.40 -12.32 -22.24
CA MET A 1 -38.13 -10.96 -21.74
C MET A 1 -37.51 -11.10 -20.35
N GLY A 2 -36.18 -11.13 -20.27
CA GLY A 2 -35.48 -11.19 -18.99
C GLY A 2 -35.43 -9.79 -18.38
N CYS A 3 -36.20 -9.58 -17.31
CA CYS A 3 -36.16 -8.36 -16.52
C CYS A 3 -34.87 -8.39 -15.69
N GLY A 4 -33.77 -7.89 -16.28
CA GLY A 4 -32.54 -7.60 -15.55
C GLY A 4 -32.76 -6.34 -14.73
N THR A 5 -33.13 -6.49 -13.45
CA THR A 5 -33.05 -5.40 -12.49
C THR A 5 -31.58 -5.16 -12.17
N SER A 6 -30.91 -4.35 -12.98
CA SER A 6 -29.66 -3.72 -12.60
C SER A 6 -29.89 -3.02 -11.26
N LYS A 7 -29.11 -3.37 -10.23
CA LYS A 7 -29.12 -2.62 -8.96
C LYS A 7 -28.97 -1.13 -9.30
N PRO A 8 -29.79 -0.23 -8.72
CA PRO A 8 -29.58 1.19 -8.92
C PRO A 8 -28.15 1.55 -8.49
N GLY A 9 -27.47 2.38 -9.30
CA GLY A 9 -26.16 2.91 -8.94
C GLY A 9 -26.23 3.71 -7.65
N LEU A 10 -25.11 3.84 -6.95
CA LEU A 10 -25.03 4.59 -5.70
C LEU A 10 -25.40 6.07 -5.91
N THR A 11 -26.08 6.67 -4.93
CA THR A 11 -26.32 8.12 -4.92
C THR A 11 -25.02 8.88 -4.66
N TYR A 12 -25.02 10.20 -4.92
CA TYR A 12 -23.86 11.04 -4.63
C TYR A 12 -23.51 11.04 -3.13
N GLU A 13 -24.51 11.04 -2.26
CA GLU A 13 -24.35 11.01 -0.80
C GLU A 13 -23.70 9.71 -0.34
N GLU A 14 -24.07 8.57 -0.93
CA GLU A 14 -23.44 7.27 -0.66
C GLU A 14 -21.98 7.26 -1.14
N LYS A 15 -21.69 7.86 -2.29
CA LYS A 15 -20.32 8.01 -2.81
C LYS A 15 -19.49 8.98 -1.97
N LEU A 16 -20.07 10.07 -1.47
CA LEU A 16 -19.41 11.00 -0.56
C LEU A 16 -19.13 10.35 0.79
N ALA A 17 -20.06 9.55 1.30
CA ALA A 17 -19.84 8.77 2.51
C ALA A 17 -18.68 7.78 2.33
N ARG A 18 -18.62 7.11 1.17
CA ARG A 18 -17.49 6.26 0.78
C ARG A 18 -16.17 7.04 0.70
N TRP A 19 -16.14 8.19 0.03
CA TRP A 19 -14.97 9.07 -0.02
C TRP A 19 -14.41 9.33 1.39
N ARG A 20 -15.29 9.66 2.34
CA ARG A 20 -14.92 9.92 3.73
C ARG A 20 -14.52 8.67 4.51
N GLU A 21 -15.19 7.55 4.29
CA GLU A 21 -14.84 6.24 4.86
C GLU A 21 -13.42 5.83 4.44
N LYS A 22 -13.04 6.14 3.21
CA LYS A 22 -11.69 5.95 2.67
C LYS A 22 -10.69 7.00 3.13
N GLY A 23 -11.02 7.88 4.06
CA GLY A 23 -10.12 8.90 4.58
C GLY A 23 -9.97 10.14 3.69
N GLY A 24 -10.75 10.24 2.60
CA GLY A 24 -10.73 11.41 1.73
C GLY A 24 -11.11 12.72 2.43
N GLY A 25 -11.75 12.64 3.61
CA GLY A 25 -11.99 13.77 4.50
C GLY A 25 -10.70 14.52 4.89
N ASP A 26 -9.56 13.84 4.96
CA ASP A 26 -8.26 14.45 5.27
C ASP A 26 -7.78 15.39 4.14
N LEU A 27 -8.29 15.21 2.91
CA LEU A 27 -7.95 16.00 1.73
C LEU A 27 -8.98 17.09 1.42
N GLU A 28 -10.22 16.97 1.93
CA GLU A 28 -11.30 17.93 1.69
C GLU A 28 -10.88 19.39 1.96
N PRO A 29 -10.20 19.74 3.08
CA PRO A 29 -9.85 21.13 3.37
C PRO A 29 -8.94 21.79 2.33
N VAL A 30 -7.98 21.05 1.79
CA VAL A 30 -7.00 21.59 0.82
C VAL A 30 -7.52 21.61 -0.62
N LEU A 31 -8.44 20.71 -0.93
CA LEU A 31 -9.18 20.73 -2.19
C LEU A 31 -10.19 21.89 -2.19
N ALA A 32 -10.94 22.06 -1.10
CA ALA A 32 -11.95 23.10 -0.97
C ALA A 32 -11.36 24.52 -0.96
N SER A 33 -10.20 24.72 -0.33
CA SER A 33 -9.53 26.04 -0.34
C SER A 33 -8.88 26.37 -1.69
N GLY A 34 -8.74 25.39 -2.59
CA GLY A 34 -7.95 25.52 -3.81
C GLY A 34 -6.44 25.58 -3.55
N ALA A 35 -5.96 25.24 -2.35
CA ALA A 35 -4.53 25.10 -2.09
C ALA A 35 -3.90 24.04 -3.00
N VAL A 36 -4.61 22.95 -3.21
CA VAL A 36 -4.24 21.87 -4.12
C VAL A 36 -5.28 21.75 -5.24
N ALA A 37 -4.82 21.66 -6.48
CA ALA A 37 -5.63 21.28 -7.63
C ALA A 37 -5.09 19.98 -8.24
N LEU A 38 -5.96 18.99 -8.45
CA LEU A 38 -5.57 17.70 -9.03
C LEU A 38 -5.81 17.73 -10.53
N LEU A 39 -4.79 17.38 -11.32
CA LEU A 39 -4.91 17.30 -12.76
C LEU A 39 -5.70 16.06 -13.17
N ASP A 40 -6.52 16.17 -14.20
CA ASP A 40 -7.20 15.01 -14.79
C ASP A 40 -6.17 14.14 -15.52
N ALA A 41 -6.04 12.87 -15.10
CA ALA A 41 -5.18 11.91 -15.78
C ALA A 41 -5.46 11.82 -17.29
N GLN A 42 -6.73 11.92 -17.71
CA GLN A 42 -7.11 11.88 -19.12
C GLN A 42 -6.67 13.14 -19.88
N TRP A 43 -6.61 14.28 -19.19
CA TRP A 43 -6.03 15.51 -19.75
C TRP A 43 -4.51 15.38 -19.89
N ILE A 44 -3.82 14.88 -18.86
CA ILE A 44 -2.36 14.63 -18.90
C ILE A 44 -2.01 13.74 -20.09
N ILE A 45 -2.74 12.64 -20.29
CA ILE A 45 -2.50 11.71 -21.39
C ILE A 45 -2.62 12.43 -22.74
N ARG A 46 -3.72 13.14 -22.98
CA ARG A 46 -3.95 13.86 -24.25
C ARG A 46 -2.89 14.95 -24.48
N HIS A 47 -2.52 15.68 -23.43
CA HIS A 47 -1.50 16.72 -23.50
C HIS A 47 -0.12 16.14 -23.88
N ALA A 48 0.24 15.00 -23.30
CA ALA A 48 1.46 14.28 -23.63
C ALA A 48 1.46 13.72 -25.06
N GLU A 49 0.35 13.09 -25.48
CA GLU A 49 0.19 12.53 -26.84
C GLU A 49 0.22 13.62 -27.92
N ALA A 50 -0.15 14.86 -27.58
CA ALA A 50 -0.01 16.03 -28.44
C ALA A 50 1.42 16.61 -28.49
N GLY A 51 2.39 16.01 -27.78
CA GLY A 51 3.77 16.50 -27.69
C GLY A 51 3.91 17.73 -26.78
N GLY A 52 2.96 17.96 -25.87
CA GLY A 52 2.98 19.08 -24.95
C GLY A 52 4.06 18.97 -23.87
N VAL A 53 4.32 20.09 -23.22
CA VAL A 53 5.11 20.18 -21.98
C VAL A 53 4.20 20.72 -20.88
N LEU A 54 4.28 20.15 -19.68
CA LEU A 54 3.46 20.62 -18.57
C LEU A 54 3.86 22.05 -18.19
N SER A 55 2.90 22.97 -18.15
CA SER A 55 3.14 24.34 -17.69
C SER A 55 2.79 24.49 -16.20
N HIS A 56 3.25 25.58 -15.59
CA HIS A 56 2.92 25.91 -14.21
C HIS A 56 1.39 26.06 -14.03
N ARG A 57 0.89 25.75 -12.83
CA ARG A 57 -0.55 25.74 -12.50
C ARG A 57 -1.37 26.87 -13.10
N GLN A 58 -0.90 28.12 -12.98
CA GLN A 58 -1.65 29.31 -13.40
C GLN A 58 -1.83 29.44 -14.93
N ALA A 59 -1.00 28.77 -15.73
CA ALA A 59 -1.12 28.76 -17.19
C ALA A 59 -1.96 27.59 -17.72
N LEU A 60 -2.33 26.63 -16.86
CA LEU A 60 -3.12 25.48 -17.28
C LEU A 60 -4.59 25.85 -17.46
N PRO A 61 -5.26 25.29 -18.49
CA PRO A 61 -6.69 25.54 -18.71
C PRO A 61 -7.53 24.87 -17.62
N LYS A 62 -8.77 25.35 -17.41
CA LYS A 62 -9.64 24.85 -16.33
C LYS A 62 -9.96 23.36 -16.50
N GLU A 63 -10.06 22.90 -17.74
CA GLU A 63 -10.32 21.51 -18.12
C GLU A 63 -9.16 20.56 -17.80
N ALA A 64 -7.99 21.10 -17.42
CA ALA A 64 -6.88 20.31 -16.94
C ALA A 64 -7.13 19.71 -15.54
N PHE A 65 -8.12 20.20 -14.79
CA PHE A 65 -8.33 19.85 -13.39
C PHE A 65 -9.64 19.12 -13.16
N LEU A 66 -9.61 18.21 -12.18
CA LEU A 66 -10.82 17.57 -11.66
C LEU A 66 -11.49 18.44 -10.59
N SER A 67 -12.83 18.42 -10.59
CA SER A 67 -13.61 18.95 -9.48
C SER A 67 -13.64 17.97 -8.31
N PHE A 68 -14.00 18.44 -7.12
CA PHE A 68 -14.22 17.56 -5.97
C PHE A 68 -15.31 16.51 -6.23
N ALA A 69 -16.38 16.90 -6.93
CA ALA A 69 -17.45 15.97 -7.31
C ALA A 69 -16.93 14.85 -8.22
N ASP A 70 -16.02 15.16 -9.15
CA ASP A 70 -15.40 14.15 -10.01
C ASP A 70 -14.59 13.12 -9.21
N LEU A 71 -13.88 13.56 -8.16
CA LEU A 71 -13.10 12.68 -7.28
C LEU A 71 -14.00 11.78 -6.44
N VAL A 72 -15.09 12.32 -5.91
CA VAL A 72 -16.11 11.57 -5.16
C VAL A 72 -16.76 10.51 -6.05
N GLU A 73 -17.13 10.89 -7.28
CA GLU A 73 -17.73 10.00 -8.28
C GLU A 73 -16.79 8.87 -8.70
N ALA A 74 -15.50 9.17 -8.84
CA ALA A 74 -14.49 8.22 -9.29
C ALA A 74 -13.95 7.29 -8.18
N THR A 75 -14.23 7.59 -6.90
CA THR A 75 -13.73 6.81 -5.76
C THR A 75 -14.46 5.47 -5.65
N ASP A 76 -13.68 4.39 -5.64
CA ASP A 76 -14.19 3.02 -5.64
C ASP A 76 -14.24 2.42 -4.22
N GLU A 77 -14.60 1.14 -4.13
CA GLU A 77 -14.74 0.45 -2.85
C GLU A 77 -13.40 0.14 -2.17
N TYR A 78 -12.27 0.39 -2.83
CA TYR A 78 -10.92 0.09 -2.36
C TYR A 78 -10.18 1.39 -2.03
N ASP A 79 -10.07 2.31 -2.98
CA ASP A 79 -9.13 3.44 -2.94
C ASP A 79 -9.71 4.77 -3.42
N LEU A 80 -9.05 5.86 -3.02
CA LEU A 80 -9.36 7.20 -3.51
C LEU A 80 -8.90 7.35 -4.96
N ALA A 81 -9.66 8.11 -5.75
CA ALA A 81 -9.28 8.50 -7.10
C ALA A 81 -8.20 9.61 -7.13
N VAL A 82 -7.14 9.45 -6.33
CA VAL A 82 -6.05 10.41 -6.15
C VAL A 82 -4.69 9.72 -6.26
N ALA A 83 -3.85 10.23 -7.15
CA ALA A 83 -2.45 9.88 -7.27
C ALA A 83 -1.55 11.08 -6.97
N ALA A 84 -0.35 10.86 -6.44
CA ALA A 84 0.68 11.89 -6.27
C ALA A 84 1.97 11.49 -6.99
N LEU A 85 2.58 12.43 -7.72
CA LEU A 85 3.79 12.21 -8.49
C LEU A 85 5.00 12.73 -7.73
N SER A 86 5.92 11.84 -7.39
CA SER A 86 7.23 12.17 -6.82
C SER A 86 8.30 12.06 -7.90
N TYR A 87 9.07 13.13 -8.10
CA TYR A 87 9.99 13.22 -9.22
C TYR A 87 11.12 14.25 -8.99
N PRO A 88 12.28 14.07 -9.65
CA PRO A 88 13.36 15.04 -9.58
C PRO A 88 13.12 16.19 -10.57
N TRP A 89 13.34 17.44 -10.15
CA TRP A 89 13.42 18.57 -11.07
C TRP A 89 14.65 18.43 -11.99
N LEU A 90 14.43 18.52 -13.30
CA LEU A 90 15.46 18.38 -14.33
C LEU A 90 16.21 19.68 -14.66
N THR A 91 15.69 20.84 -14.30
CA THR A 91 16.41 22.12 -14.33
C THR A 91 16.03 22.96 -13.12
N LYS A 92 16.70 24.10 -12.91
CA LYS A 92 16.33 25.05 -11.85
C LYS A 92 14.94 25.66 -12.06
N ASP A 93 14.59 25.92 -13.32
CA ASP A 93 13.40 26.70 -13.68
C ASP A 93 12.22 25.82 -14.11
N HIS A 94 12.47 24.57 -14.51
CA HIS A 94 11.42 23.70 -15.00
C HIS A 94 11.65 22.22 -14.60
N PRO A 95 10.62 21.52 -14.11
CA PRO A 95 10.75 20.13 -13.68
C PRO A 95 11.01 19.16 -14.84
N ASP A 96 10.39 19.39 -16.01
CA ASP A 96 10.49 18.51 -17.19
C ASP A 96 10.45 19.30 -18.52
N PRO A 97 11.51 20.06 -18.87
CA PRO A 97 11.46 21.03 -19.96
C PRO A 97 11.27 20.41 -21.36
N ARG A 98 11.50 19.09 -21.49
CA ARG A 98 11.34 18.36 -22.75
C ARG A 98 10.09 17.47 -22.79
N GLY A 99 9.29 17.43 -21.72
CA GLY A 99 8.08 16.61 -21.65
C GLY A 99 8.34 15.09 -21.58
N ALA A 100 9.57 14.67 -21.28
CA ALA A 100 9.94 13.26 -21.33
C ALA A 100 9.38 12.48 -20.11
N ASN A 101 9.37 13.11 -18.92
CA ASN A 101 8.69 12.56 -17.75
C ASN A 101 7.17 12.58 -17.96
N LEU A 102 6.63 13.64 -18.58
CA LEU A 102 5.21 13.73 -18.93
C LEU A 102 4.77 12.57 -19.83
N ALA A 103 5.53 12.23 -20.87
CA ALA A 103 5.24 11.08 -21.73
C ALA A 103 5.28 9.74 -20.97
N ARG A 104 6.26 9.55 -20.07
CA ARG A 104 6.35 8.35 -19.23
C ARG A 104 5.16 8.25 -18.26
N VAL A 105 4.81 9.35 -17.59
CA VAL A 105 3.66 9.41 -16.68
C VAL A 105 2.36 9.15 -17.45
N ALA A 106 2.17 9.71 -18.64
CA ALA A 106 1.00 9.46 -19.48
C ALA A 106 0.85 7.97 -19.83
N ARG A 107 1.94 7.28 -20.19
CA ARG A 107 1.92 5.82 -20.42
C ARG A 107 1.47 5.05 -19.17
N ALA A 108 2.00 5.42 -17.99
CA ALA A 108 1.59 4.79 -16.73
C ALA A 108 0.12 5.06 -16.39
N LEU A 109 -0.36 6.30 -16.58
CA LEU A 109 -1.76 6.67 -16.34
C LEU A 109 -2.71 5.92 -17.29
N LYS A 110 -2.33 5.74 -18.56
CA LYS A 110 -3.09 4.96 -19.54
C LYS A 110 -3.20 3.48 -19.11
N ALA A 111 -2.10 2.91 -18.63
CA ALA A 111 -2.08 1.56 -18.06
C ALA A 111 -2.97 1.46 -16.81
N LEU A 112 -2.93 2.43 -15.90
CA LEU A 112 -3.80 2.45 -14.73
C LEU A 112 -5.29 2.53 -15.10
N LEU A 113 -5.66 3.41 -16.03
CA LEU A 113 -7.04 3.58 -16.51
C LEU A 113 -7.54 2.39 -17.36
N SER A 114 -6.67 1.44 -17.73
CA SER A 114 -7.11 0.18 -18.35
C SER A 114 -7.79 -0.77 -17.36
N HIS A 115 -7.58 -0.57 -16.05
CA HIS A 115 -8.23 -1.37 -15.02
C HIS A 115 -9.70 -0.93 -14.85
N PRO A 116 -10.67 -1.87 -14.90
CA PRO A 116 -12.10 -1.51 -14.89
C PRO A 116 -12.58 -0.82 -13.61
N GLY A 117 -11.84 -0.96 -12.51
CA GLY A 117 -12.11 -0.24 -11.25
C GLY A 117 -11.66 1.23 -11.24
N ILE A 118 -10.69 1.61 -12.09
CA ILE A 118 -10.12 2.96 -12.10
C ILE A 118 -10.74 3.73 -13.27
N THR A 119 -11.90 4.35 -13.02
CA THR A 119 -12.65 5.06 -14.07
C THR A 119 -12.13 6.46 -14.35
N ARG A 120 -11.57 7.12 -13.33
CA ARG A 120 -10.94 8.45 -13.42
C ARG A 120 -9.92 8.60 -12.30
N LEU A 121 -8.93 9.46 -12.50
CA LEU A 121 -7.84 9.64 -11.54
C LEU A 121 -7.38 11.10 -11.52
N GLY A 122 -7.40 11.72 -10.34
CA GLY A 122 -6.80 13.03 -10.10
C GLY A 122 -5.33 12.89 -9.75
N VAL A 123 -4.46 13.64 -10.41
CA VAL A 123 -3.01 13.57 -10.22
C VAL A 123 -2.52 14.84 -9.56
N PHE A 124 -1.95 14.70 -8.37
CA PHE A 124 -1.14 15.71 -7.72
C PHE A 124 0.24 15.72 -8.37
N TRP A 125 0.52 16.77 -9.13
CA TRP A 125 1.83 17.06 -9.70
C TRP A 125 2.18 18.48 -9.24
N ASP A 126 2.96 18.61 -8.18
CA ASP A 126 3.26 19.88 -7.48
C ASP A 126 3.39 21.12 -8.40
N PHE A 127 4.09 21.03 -9.54
CA PHE A 127 4.25 22.10 -10.53
C PHE A 127 2.93 22.56 -11.17
N GLY A 128 2.04 21.62 -11.49
CA GLY A 128 0.69 21.90 -11.98
C GLY A 128 -0.37 22.01 -10.89
N SER A 129 -0.10 21.50 -9.68
CA SER A 129 -1.08 21.37 -8.58
C SER A 129 -0.99 22.45 -7.52
N LEU A 130 0.18 23.04 -7.30
CA LEU A 130 0.41 24.15 -6.39
C LEU A 130 0.63 25.45 -7.14
N HIS A 131 0.34 26.59 -6.51
CA HIS A 131 0.65 27.90 -7.09
C HIS A 131 2.16 28.07 -7.21
N GLN A 132 2.66 28.31 -8.42
CA GLN A 132 4.08 28.48 -8.70
C GLN A 132 4.49 29.94 -8.79
N HIS A 133 5.79 30.20 -8.73
CA HIS A 133 6.37 31.45 -9.25
C HIS A 133 6.63 31.25 -10.75
N PRO A 134 5.82 31.82 -11.65
CA PRO A 134 5.88 31.48 -13.07
C PRO A 134 7.13 32.02 -13.77
N ASP A 135 7.67 33.14 -13.28
CA ASP A 135 8.88 33.74 -13.83
C ASP A 135 9.68 34.48 -12.73
N PRO A 136 10.34 33.72 -11.84
CA PRO A 136 11.17 34.29 -10.80
C PRO A 136 12.31 35.19 -11.34
N PRO A 137 13.02 34.83 -12.43
CA PRO A 137 14.07 35.67 -13.01
C PRO A 137 13.59 37.06 -13.42
N ASN A 138 12.36 37.17 -13.94
CA ASN A 138 11.77 38.45 -14.33
C ASN A 138 10.95 39.11 -13.20
N GLY A 139 11.06 38.61 -11.97
CA GLY A 139 10.43 39.19 -10.79
C GLY A 139 8.92 38.93 -10.66
N VAL A 140 8.35 38.00 -11.44
CA VAL A 140 6.93 37.65 -11.35
C VAL A 140 6.72 36.71 -10.17
N LEU A 141 6.28 37.29 -9.05
CA LEU A 141 6.03 36.57 -7.80
C LEU A 141 4.54 36.23 -7.63
N ARG A 142 4.27 35.25 -6.76
CA ARG A 142 2.93 34.90 -6.31
C ARG A 142 2.32 36.06 -5.52
N THR A 143 1.01 36.25 -5.64
CA THR A 143 0.26 37.16 -4.76
C THR A 143 0.31 36.66 -3.31
N GLU A 144 -0.07 37.50 -2.34
CA GLU A 144 -0.13 37.10 -0.93
C GLU A 144 -1.09 35.93 -0.71
N GLU A 145 -2.23 35.93 -1.39
CA GLU A 145 -3.22 34.84 -1.36
C GLU A 145 -2.64 33.56 -1.95
N GLN A 146 -1.96 33.65 -3.10
CA GLN A 146 -1.31 32.50 -3.73
C GLN A 146 -0.17 31.94 -2.86
N ASN A 147 0.57 32.81 -2.15
CA ASN A 147 1.57 32.40 -1.19
C ASN A 147 0.95 31.67 0.01
N ALA A 148 -0.18 32.15 0.54
CA ALA A 148 -0.91 31.49 1.61
C ALA A 148 -1.42 30.11 1.18
N LEU A 149 -2.04 30.01 0.00
CA LEU A 149 -2.54 28.76 -0.57
C LEU A 149 -1.41 27.75 -0.82
N PHE A 150 -0.25 28.19 -1.31
CA PHE A 150 0.88 27.30 -1.46
C PHE A 150 1.44 26.81 -0.13
N LYS A 151 1.55 27.68 0.89
CA LYS A 151 1.99 27.25 2.24
C LYS A 151 1.03 26.20 2.80
N GLN A 152 -0.27 26.41 2.61
CA GLN A 152 -1.30 25.43 2.97
C GLN A 152 -1.11 24.11 2.21
N GLY A 153 -0.89 24.17 0.89
CA GLY A 153 -0.65 22.99 0.06
C GLY A 153 0.65 22.24 0.44
N LEU A 154 1.72 22.97 0.75
CA LEU A 154 2.97 22.39 1.23
C LEU A 154 2.78 21.63 2.56
N GLY A 155 1.93 22.16 3.44
CA GLY A 155 1.59 21.52 4.71
C GLY A 155 0.85 20.18 4.59
N CYS A 156 0.20 19.90 3.45
CA CYS A 156 -0.56 18.68 3.24
C CYS A 156 0.16 17.59 2.42
N LEU A 157 1.41 17.85 1.97
CA LEU A 157 2.19 16.86 1.22
C LEU A 157 2.31 15.54 1.97
N GLY A 158 2.58 15.60 3.27
CA GLY A 158 2.65 14.42 4.13
C GLY A 158 1.40 13.56 3.99
N THR A 159 0.21 14.15 4.09
CA THR A 159 -1.06 13.46 3.89
C THR A 159 -1.17 12.88 2.48
N LEU A 160 -0.96 13.67 1.43
CA LEU A 160 -1.09 13.21 0.04
C LEU A 160 -0.21 11.98 -0.27
N TYR A 161 1.05 12.00 0.16
CA TYR A 161 2.00 10.93 -0.13
C TYR A 161 1.90 9.74 0.83
N SER A 162 1.48 9.92 2.08
CA SER A 162 1.43 8.83 3.08
C SER A 162 0.04 8.24 3.31
N HIS A 163 -1.02 8.86 2.79
CA HIS A 163 -2.38 8.36 2.95
C HIS A 163 -2.52 6.94 2.37
N GLN A 164 -3.19 6.06 3.12
CA GLN A 164 -3.23 4.62 2.82
C GLN A 164 -3.92 4.29 1.49
N HIS A 165 -4.86 5.13 1.05
CA HIS A 165 -5.69 4.95 -0.17
C HIS A 165 -5.37 5.90 -1.31
N THR A 166 -4.24 6.63 -1.25
CA THR A 166 -3.75 7.40 -2.42
C THR A 166 -2.69 6.60 -3.15
N ARG A 167 -2.59 6.74 -4.47
CA ARG A 167 -1.49 6.16 -5.25
C ARG A 167 -0.30 7.12 -5.27
N VAL A 168 0.92 6.60 -5.26
CA VAL A 168 2.14 7.38 -5.45
C VAL A 168 2.91 6.82 -6.63
N LEU A 169 3.21 7.69 -7.58
CA LEU A 169 3.98 7.39 -8.78
C LEU A 169 5.37 8.02 -8.61
N ARG A 170 6.43 7.23 -8.69
CA ARG A 170 7.81 7.68 -8.44
C ARG A 170 8.64 7.59 -9.70
N LEU A 171 9.22 8.70 -10.12
CA LEU A 171 10.15 8.75 -11.24
C LEU A 171 11.59 8.62 -10.71
N THR A 172 11.98 7.39 -10.31
CA THR A 172 13.27 7.16 -9.65
C THR A 172 14.48 7.16 -10.59
N SER A 173 14.23 7.03 -11.90
CA SER A 173 15.23 7.06 -12.95
C SER A 173 14.97 8.24 -13.91
N PHE A 174 16.02 8.69 -14.58
CA PHE A 174 15.89 9.72 -15.62
C PHE A 174 15.06 9.22 -16.81
N PRO A 175 14.45 10.13 -17.59
CA PRO A 175 13.76 9.76 -18.81
C PRO A 175 14.66 8.99 -19.79
N ASP A 176 14.07 8.17 -20.64
CA ASP A 176 14.83 7.40 -21.63
C ASP A 176 15.60 8.35 -22.55
N GLY A 177 16.90 8.07 -22.76
CA GLY A 177 17.76 8.92 -23.58
C GLY A 177 18.24 10.22 -22.92
N HIS A 178 17.84 10.50 -21.68
CA HIS A 178 18.44 11.57 -20.87
C HIS A 178 19.55 11.00 -19.99
N LYS A 179 20.79 11.41 -20.25
CA LYS A 179 21.90 11.09 -19.35
C LYS A 179 22.08 12.20 -18.30
N ALA A 180 22.54 11.84 -17.11
CA ALA A 180 22.76 12.81 -16.03
C ALA A 180 23.83 13.86 -16.43
N GLU A 181 24.79 13.43 -17.26
CA GLU A 181 25.90 14.23 -17.78
C GLU A 181 25.47 15.24 -18.86
N GLU A 182 24.26 15.10 -19.40
CA GLU A 182 23.67 15.98 -20.42
C GLU A 182 22.86 17.14 -19.80
N GLN A 183 22.85 17.25 -18.47
CA GLN A 183 22.16 18.33 -17.77
C GLN A 183 22.93 19.65 -17.88
N ALA A 184 22.20 20.75 -17.99
CA ALA A 184 22.79 22.08 -18.03
C ALA A 184 23.60 22.38 -16.75
N GLU A 185 24.64 23.19 -16.88
CA GLU A 185 25.45 23.64 -15.76
C GLU A 185 24.58 24.33 -14.69
N GLY A 186 24.72 23.94 -13.42
CA GLY A 186 23.89 24.44 -12.30
C GLY A 186 22.63 23.61 -11.99
N THR A 187 22.42 22.48 -12.68
CA THR A 187 21.33 21.55 -12.38
C THR A 187 21.69 20.63 -11.20
N ASN A 188 20.72 20.32 -10.33
CA ASN A 188 20.91 19.24 -9.37
C ASN A 188 20.97 17.90 -10.15
N VAL A 189 22.15 17.30 -10.26
CA VAL A 189 22.38 15.99 -10.92
C VAL A 189 22.23 14.81 -9.97
N ALA A 190 21.87 15.04 -8.70
CA ALA A 190 21.74 13.99 -7.70
C ALA A 190 20.69 12.96 -8.12
N LYS A 191 20.94 11.69 -7.79
CA LYS A 191 19.97 10.61 -8.02
C LYS A 191 18.74 10.84 -7.16
N TYR A 192 17.63 10.21 -7.53
CA TYR A 192 16.33 10.37 -6.85
C TYR A 192 16.44 10.26 -5.32
N PHE A 193 17.07 9.21 -4.79
CA PHE A 193 17.18 8.98 -3.35
C PHE A 193 18.21 9.87 -2.62
N ASP A 194 18.96 10.69 -3.36
CA ASP A 194 19.93 11.66 -2.82
C ASP A 194 19.33 13.07 -2.72
N ARG A 195 18.08 13.24 -3.17
CA ARG A 195 17.31 14.49 -3.06
C ARG A 195 16.39 14.43 -1.87
N GLY A 196 16.42 15.46 -1.03
CA GLY A 196 15.67 15.50 0.23
C GLY A 196 14.17 15.32 0.06
N TRP A 197 13.54 16.06 -0.87
CA TRP A 197 12.11 15.93 -1.13
C TRP A 197 11.73 14.58 -1.73
N CYS A 198 12.41 14.12 -2.80
CA CYS A 198 12.15 12.81 -3.39
C CYS A 198 12.33 11.67 -2.38
N TYR A 199 13.39 11.72 -1.56
CA TYR A 199 13.60 10.76 -0.48
C TYR A 199 12.45 10.75 0.52
N THR A 200 11.99 11.94 0.94
CA THR A 200 10.87 12.10 1.88
C THR A 200 9.56 11.53 1.31
N GLU A 201 9.24 11.85 0.07
CA GLU A 201 8.06 11.37 -0.63
C GLU A 201 8.07 9.84 -0.77
N ALA A 202 9.24 9.27 -1.06
CA ALA A 202 9.42 7.81 -1.07
C ALA A 202 9.22 7.18 0.32
N CYS A 203 9.71 7.83 1.39
CA CYS A 203 9.50 7.36 2.76
C CYS A 203 8.03 7.45 3.18
N TRP A 204 7.32 8.53 2.84
CA TRP A 204 5.87 8.65 3.06
C TRP A 204 5.10 7.54 2.34
N ALA A 205 5.43 7.27 1.08
CA ALA A 205 4.80 6.20 0.31
C ALA A 205 5.11 4.79 0.86
N GLY A 206 6.18 4.65 1.64
CA GLY A 206 6.57 3.41 2.32
C GLY A 206 5.81 3.10 3.60
N LEU A 207 5.02 4.05 4.14
CA LEU A 207 4.39 3.88 5.46
C LEU A 207 3.27 2.83 5.45
N THR A 208 2.15 3.10 4.79
CA THR A 208 0.90 2.33 4.99
C THR A 208 0.25 1.83 3.71
N LYS A 209 0.83 2.15 2.55
CA LYS A 209 0.21 1.86 1.25
C LYS A 209 0.06 0.36 1.00
N ASP A 210 -0.95 0.00 0.22
CA ASP A 210 -1.05 -1.34 -0.36
C ASP A 210 -0.05 -1.51 -1.53
N TYR A 211 0.14 -2.74 -2.01
CA TYR A 211 1.21 -3.11 -2.93
C TYR A 211 1.12 -2.39 -4.30
N ASP A 212 -0.07 -2.09 -4.82
CA ASP A 212 -0.28 -1.43 -6.11
C ASP A 212 -0.37 0.12 -6.00
N LEU A 213 -0.27 0.65 -4.78
CA LEU A 213 -0.41 2.08 -4.51
C LEU A 213 0.93 2.83 -4.46
N SER A 214 2.07 2.17 -4.63
CA SER A 214 3.39 2.83 -4.69
C SER A 214 4.22 2.29 -5.86
N LEU A 215 4.12 2.95 -7.01
CA LEU A 215 4.72 2.49 -8.25
C LEU A 215 6.01 3.23 -8.56
N ASP A 216 7.07 2.46 -8.82
CA ASP A 216 8.32 2.98 -9.34
C ASP A 216 8.30 3.02 -10.87
N LEU A 217 7.87 4.16 -11.43
CA LEU A 217 7.83 4.39 -12.87
C LEU A 217 9.23 4.45 -13.48
N GLY A 218 10.28 4.60 -12.66
CA GLY A 218 11.66 4.51 -13.13
C GLY A 218 12.05 3.12 -13.65
N LYS A 219 11.25 2.08 -13.33
CA LYS A 219 11.43 0.70 -13.80
C LYS A 219 10.68 0.38 -15.08
N MET A 220 9.86 1.31 -15.58
CA MET A 220 9.15 1.11 -16.84
C MET A 220 10.14 0.93 -17.99
N ARG A 221 9.84 -0.04 -18.86
CA ARG A 221 10.66 -0.37 -20.02
C ARG A 221 10.37 0.56 -21.20
N ALA A 222 11.43 1.00 -21.85
CA ALA A 222 11.36 1.78 -23.09
C ALA A 222 10.66 0.97 -24.19
N GLY A 223 9.77 1.61 -24.96
CA GLY A 223 9.10 0.98 -26.11
C GLY A 223 8.06 -0.11 -25.80
N VAL A 224 7.76 -0.36 -24.52
CA VAL A 224 6.78 -1.38 -24.11
C VAL A 224 5.41 -0.74 -23.85
N GLU A 225 4.35 -1.28 -24.45
CA GLU A 225 2.99 -0.91 -24.03
C GLU A 225 2.64 -1.60 -22.70
N TYR A 226 2.01 -0.86 -21.82
CA TYR A 226 1.64 -1.30 -20.48
C TYR A 226 0.12 -1.35 -20.36
N ASP A 227 -0.38 -2.46 -19.82
CA ASP A 227 -1.68 -2.56 -19.17
C ASP A 227 -1.49 -2.49 -17.64
N TRP A 228 -2.58 -2.58 -16.87
CA TRP A 228 -2.49 -2.51 -15.41
C TRP A 228 -1.59 -3.62 -14.84
N ASP A 229 -1.77 -4.88 -15.24
CA ASP A 229 -1.03 -6.02 -14.67
C ASP A 229 0.47 -5.92 -14.94
N SER A 230 0.86 -5.59 -16.16
CA SER A 230 2.28 -5.42 -16.53
C SER A 230 2.91 -4.20 -15.86
N LEU A 231 2.16 -3.11 -15.66
CA LEU A 231 2.67 -1.92 -14.97
C LEU A 231 2.94 -2.24 -13.50
N ILE A 232 1.95 -2.81 -12.82
CA ILE A 232 2.11 -3.22 -11.41
C ILE A 232 3.25 -4.24 -11.30
N GLY A 233 3.29 -5.24 -12.19
CA GLY A 233 4.31 -6.26 -12.22
C GLY A 233 5.74 -5.71 -12.28
N ASP A 234 6.02 -4.73 -13.13
CA ASP A 234 7.37 -4.16 -13.27
C ASP A 234 7.67 -3.10 -12.17
N CYS A 235 6.68 -2.29 -11.81
CA CYS A 235 6.90 -1.10 -10.96
C CYS A 235 6.90 -1.35 -9.44
N ILE A 236 6.56 -2.56 -8.97
CA ILE A 236 6.57 -2.89 -7.53
C ILE A 236 7.77 -3.75 -7.08
N GLN A 237 8.52 -4.32 -8.03
CA GLN A 237 9.56 -5.30 -7.74
C GLN A 237 10.83 -4.71 -7.09
N ASP A 238 11.77 -5.57 -6.71
CA ASP A 238 13.15 -5.28 -6.28
C ASP A 238 13.32 -4.11 -5.31
N GLY A 239 12.67 -4.18 -4.14
CA GLY A 239 12.93 -3.24 -3.04
C GLY A 239 12.51 -1.79 -3.31
N GLY A 240 11.67 -1.56 -4.33
CA GLY A 240 11.24 -0.21 -4.72
C GLY A 240 10.53 0.53 -3.58
N ARG A 241 9.75 -0.18 -2.76
CA ARG A 241 9.19 0.35 -1.52
C ARG A 241 9.98 -0.15 -0.32
N ARG A 242 10.56 0.78 0.44
CA ARG A 242 11.35 0.49 1.65
C ARG A 242 10.47 0.42 2.90
N PRO A 243 10.92 -0.25 3.96
CA PRO A 243 10.22 -0.25 5.24
C PRO A 243 10.09 1.16 5.82
N PRO A 244 9.12 1.39 6.71
CA PRO A 244 9.02 2.65 7.46
C PRO A 244 10.30 2.91 8.26
N LEU A 245 10.62 4.19 8.48
CA LEU A 245 11.71 4.63 9.34
C LEU A 245 11.14 5.36 10.56
N LEU A 246 11.75 5.14 11.72
CA LEU A 246 11.53 6.01 12.87
C LEU A 246 11.88 7.46 12.51
N PRO A 247 11.17 8.48 13.05
CA PRO A 247 11.50 9.89 12.79
C PRO A 247 12.96 10.25 13.02
N SER A 248 13.60 9.66 14.04
CA SER A 248 15.04 9.84 14.33
C SER A 248 15.94 9.27 13.23
N ALA A 249 15.68 8.05 12.77
CA ALA A 249 16.43 7.40 11.70
C ALA A 249 16.24 8.13 10.36
N PHE A 250 15.00 8.54 10.07
CA PHE A 250 14.71 9.40 8.92
C PHE A 250 15.48 10.71 8.97
N ALA A 251 15.49 11.40 10.12
CA ALA A 251 16.19 12.67 10.28
C ALA A 251 17.71 12.50 10.07
N ALA A 252 18.31 11.41 10.55
CA ALA A 252 19.73 11.11 10.35
C ALA A 252 20.07 10.86 8.88
N GLU A 253 19.21 10.15 8.14
CA GLU A 253 19.39 9.96 6.69
C GLU A 253 19.17 11.24 5.89
N LEU A 254 18.22 12.08 6.31
CA LEU A 254 17.93 13.36 5.66
C LEU A 254 19.13 14.31 5.68
N GLU A 255 19.99 14.22 6.71
CA GLU A 255 21.20 15.05 6.78
C GLU A 255 22.16 14.84 5.62
N LYS A 256 22.16 13.63 5.05
CA LYS A 256 23.00 13.23 3.93
C LYS A 256 22.43 13.67 2.58
N LYS A 257 21.23 14.24 2.55
CA LYS A 257 20.49 14.55 1.32
C LYS A 257 20.69 15.99 0.87
N SER A 258 20.60 16.19 -0.44
CA SER A 258 20.70 17.49 -1.10
C SER A 258 19.32 18.14 -1.25
N PHE A 259 19.25 19.46 -1.07
CA PHE A 259 18.07 20.27 -1.37
C PHE A 259 18.40 21.28 -2.47
N THR A 260 17.48 21.44 -3.41
CA THR A 260 17.56 22.48 -4.44
C THR A 260 17.31 23.85 -3.80
N ASN A 261 18.11 24.85 -4.17
CA ASN A 261 18.00 26.28 -3.82
C ASN A 261 18.66 26.78 -2.52
N GLY A 262 19.59 26.03 -1.91
CA GLY A 262 20.44 26.55 -0.82
C GLY A 262 19.72 26.91 0.49
N LYS A 263 18.39 26.80 0.52
CA LYS A 263 17.58 26.90 1.72
C LYS A 263 17.60 25.54 2.43
N ASP A 264 17.91 25.54 3.71
CA ASP A 264 17.87 24.34 4.52
C ASP A 264 16.41 24.00 4.87
N ASP A 265 15.73 23.31 3.95
CA ASP A 265 14.36 22.82 4.15
C ASP A 265 14.33 21.59 5.10
N LYS A 266 15.48 21.08 5.56
CA LYS A 266 15.56 19.90 6.44
C LYS A 266 14.70 20.03 7.71
N PRO A 267 14.67 21.17 8.45
CA PRO A 267 13.84 21.28 9.65
C PRO A 267 12.35 21.11 9.34
N LEU A 268 11.88 21.73 8.26
CA LEU A 268 10.50 21.60 7.80
C LEU A 268 10.19 20.16 7.41
N VAL A 269 11.07 19.53 6.62
CA VAL A 269 10.87 18.16 6.14
C VAL A 269 10.85 17.14 7.29
N LYS A 270 11.73 17.28 8.29
CA LYS A 270 11.70 16.45 9.50
C LYS A 270 10.37 16.58 10.23
N GLN A 271 9.88 17.80 10.42
CA GLN A 271 8.60 18.07 11.08
C GLN A 271 7.44 17.44 10.30
N LEU A 272 7.40 17.61 8.97
CA LEU A 272 6.35 17.05 8.12
C LEU A 272 6.39 15.51 8.12
N TYR A 273 7.58 14.90 8.09
CA TYR A 273 7.72 13.46 8.16
C TYR A 273 7.22 12.90 9.49
N GLU A 274 7.65 13.49 10.61
CA GLU A 274 7.22 13.05 11.94
C GLU A 274 5.71 13.17 12.13
N ALA A 275 5.10 14.27 11.66
CA ALA A 275 3.66 14.46 11.69
C ALA A 275 2.93 13.36 10.91
N ALA A 276 3.32 13.12 9.65
CA ALA A 276 2.71 12.08 8.81
C ALA A 276 2.91 10.67 9.39
N PHE A 277 4.08 10.38 9.96
CA PHE A 277 4.35 9.11 10.61
C PHE A 277 3.40 8.87 11.79
N LYS A 278 3.23 9.86 12.67
CA LYS A 278 2.28 9.76 13.81
C LYS A 278 0.82 9.65 13.34
N GLU A 279 0.44 10.46 12.37
CA GLU A 279 -0.94 10.59 11.87
C GLU A 279 -1.40 9.34 11.10
N GLN A 280 -0.57 8.83 10.20
CA GLN A 280 -0.93 7.74 9.28
C GLN A 280 -0.46 6.38 9.79
N PHE A 281 0.83 6.24 10.12
CA PHE A 281 1.39 4.96 10.58
C PHE A 281 0.87 4.59 11.97
N GLY A 282 0.79 5.55 12.89
CA GLY A 282 0.25 5.32 14.25
C GLY A 282 -1.24 4.91 14.28
N LYS A 283 -2.00 5.23 13.23
CA LYS A 283 -3.42 4.83 13.09
C LYS A 283 -3.61 3.53 12.29
N ALA A 284 -2.57 3.01 11.65
CA ALA A 284 -2.66 1.84 10.78
C ALA A 284 -3.08 0.59 11.57
N THR A 285 -4.14 -0.07 11.10
CA THR A 285 -4.58 -1.39 11.61
C THR A 285 -4.06 -2.53 10.74
N LYS A 286 -3.62 -2.21 9.53
CA LYS A 286 -3.17 -3.15 8.50
C LYS A 286 -1.89 -2.59 7.88
N LEU A 287 -0.88 -3.43 7.75
CA LEU A 287 0.35 -3.12 7.00
C LEU A 287 0.62 -4.24 6.02
N ILE A 288 0.55 -3.92 4.72
CA ILE A 288 0.64 -4.89 3.63
C ILE A 288 1.98 -4.70 2.93
N TYR A 289 2.98 -5.52 3.25
CA TYR A 289 4.34 -5.48 2.68
C TYR A 289 4.65 -6.75 1.89
N ILE A 290 3.74 -7.15 1.01
CA ILE A 290 3.81 -8.39 0.23
C ILE A 290 4.77 -8.21 -0.96
N GLY A 291 5.64 -9.19 -1.19
CA GLY A 291 6.33 -9.30 -2.48
C GLY A 291 7.28 -8.14 -2.81
N LEU A 292 7.74 -7.38 -1.81
CA LEU A 292 8.58 -6.20 -2.02
C LEU A 292 10.05 -6.55 -2.26
N GLY A 293 10.42 -7.83 -2.16
CA GLY A 293 11.79 -8.30 -2.27
C GLY A 293 12.65 -7.95 -1.05
N TRP A 294 12.02 -7.70 0.11
CA TRP A 294 12.72 -7.39 1.35
C TRP A 294 13.57 -8.57 1.83
N GLY A 295 14.79 -8.29 2.27
CA GLY A 295 15.65 -9.26 2.94
C GLY A 295 15.70 -9.04 4.45
N ASP A 296 16.73 -9.59 5.08
CA ASP A 296 16.95 -9.50 6.52
C ASP A 296 17.13 -8.05 7.01
N ALA A 297 17.80 -7.21 6.22
CA ALA A 297 18.03 -5.80 6.57
C ALA A 297 16.71 -5.01 6.64
N GLU A 298 15.83 -5.19 5.66
CA GLU A 298 14.53 -4.53 5.63
C GLU A 298 13.60 -5.04 6.75
N ALA A 299 13.62 -6.35 7.02
CA ALA A 299 12.90 -6.95 8.13
C ALA A 299 13.38 -6.40 9.48
N ALA A 300 14.70 -6.25 9.66
CA ALA A 300 15.29 -5.66 10.86
C ALA A 300 14.89 -4.18 11.04
N GLN A 301 14.82 -3.41 9.96
CA GLN A 301 14.35 -2.02 10.02
C GLN A 301 12.87 -1.94 10.44
N LEU A 302 12.00 -2.81 9.89
CA LEU A 302 10.61 -2.88 10.33
C LEU A 302 10.54 -3.31 11.82
N ALA A 303 11.37 -4.26 12.23
CA ALA A 303 11.43 -4.72 13.62
C ALA A 303 11.78 -3.58 14.59
N GLU A 304 12.71 -2.70 14.24
CA GLU A 304 13.04 -1.51 15.04
C GLU A 304 11.81 -0.59 15.22
N VAL A 305 11.06 -0.37 14.13
CA VAL A 305 9.83 0.42 14.16
C VAL A 305 8.77 -0.23 15.06
N LEU A 306 8.55 -1.54 14.95
CA LEU A 306 7.62 -2.26 15.81
C LEU A 306 8.05 -2.20 17.28
N ALA A 307 9.33 -2.45 17.56
CA ALA A 307 9.89 -2.42 18.91
C ALA A 307 9.79 -1.05 19.59
N SER A 308 9.67 0.04 18.83
CA SER A 308 9.47 1.39 19.37
C SER A 308 8.05 1.64 19.91
N GLY A 309 7.09 0.76 19.59
CA GLY A 309 5.67 0.95 19.90
C GLY A 309 4.96 1.93 18.95
N ALA A 310 5.56 2.27 17.81
CA ALA A 310 5.00 3.19 16.82
C ALA A 310 3.73 2.68 16.10
N ALA A 311 3.41 1.39 16.21
CA ALA A 311 2.26 0.76 15.57
C ALA A 311 1.22 0.23 16.60
N PRO A 312 0.68 1.08 17.49
CA PRO A 312 -0.15 0.63 18.63
C PRO A 312 -1.51 0.04 18.23
N ARG A 313 -1.95 0.31 16.99
CA ARG A 313 -3.24 -0.15 16.45
C ARG A 313 -3.12 -1.31 15.46
N LEU A 314 -1.90 -1.78 15.19
CA LEU A 314 -1.66 -2.81 14.19
C LEU A 314 -2.34 -4.13 14.57
N GLU A 315 -3.22 -4.62 13.71
CA GLU A 315 -3.93 -5.89 13.87
C GLU A 315 -3.41 -6.95 12.90
N LYS A 316 -2.98 -6.54 11.69
CA LYS A 316 -2.59 -7.46 10.62
C LYS A 316 -1.33 -6.99 9.92
N LEU A 317 -0.34 -7.87 9.87
CA LEU A 317 0.94 -7.64 9.20
C LEU A 317 1.19 -8.71 8.15
N TRP A 318 1.28 -8.29 6.89
CA TRP A 318 1.61 -9.16 5.76
C TRP A 318 3.04 -8.91 5.29
N LEU A 319 3.86 -9.95 5.37
CA LEU A 319 5.26 -9.96 4.94
C LEU A 319 5.54 -11.12 3.97
N GLN A 320 4.49 -11.74 3.41
CA GLN A 320 4.66 -12.89 2.53
C GLN A 320 5.30 -12.55 1.18
N GLY A 321 5.99 -13.53 0.59
CA GLY A 321 6.63 -13.39 -0.73
C GLY A 321 7.87 -12.51 -0.73
N ASN A 322 8.50 -12.30 0.43
CA ASN A 322 9.77 -11.60 0.53
C ASN A 322 10.95 -12.61 0.59
N LYS A 323 12.16 -12.12 0.86
CA LYS A 323 13.39 -12.92 0.98
C LYS A 323 13.92 -12.86 2.42
N ILE A 324 13.02 -12.83 3.40
CA ILE A 324 13.39 -12.76 4.81
C ILE A 324 13.94 -14.12 5.23
N GLY A 325 15.18 -14.12 5.73
CA GLY A 325 15.86 -15.29 6.27
C GLY A 325 15.81 -15.33 7.81
N ASP A 326 16.71 -16.13 8.38
CA ASP A 326 16.77 -16.33 9.83
C ASP A 326 17.09 -15.05 10.60
N GLU A 327 17.98 -14.19 10.10
CA GLU A 327 18.39 -12.97 10.82
C GLU A 327 17.28 -11.92 10.83
N GLY A 328 16.56 -11.73 9.72
CA GLY A 328 15.40 -10.87 9.68
C GLY A 328 14.26 -11.38 10.57
N CYS A 329 14.05 -12.70 10.57
CA CYS A 329 13.09 -13.35 11.44
C CYS A 329 13.45 -13.20 12.93
N LYS A 330 14.73 -13.33 13.30
CA LYS A 330 15.23 -13.07 14.66
C LYS A 330 14.98 -11.63 15.10
N ALA A 331 15.20 -10.66 14.20
CA ALA A 331 14.91 -9.25 14.49
C ALA A 331 13.42 -9.02 14.76
N LEU A 332 12.55 -9.54 13.88
CA LEU A 332 11.09 -9.49 14.07
C LEU A 332 10.66 -10.16 15.38
N ALA A 333 11.21 -11.34 15.69
CA ALA A 333 10.96 -12.04 16.94
C ALA A 333 11.36 -11.19 18.16
N ALA A 334 12.56 -10.60 18.15
CA ALA A 334 13.03 -9.74 19.22
C ALA A 334 12.08 -8.54 19.45
N ALA A 335 11.57 -7.94 18.37
CA ALA A 335 10.59 -6.86 18.45
C ALA A 335 9.25 -7.32 19.03
N LEU A 336 8.71 -8.45 18.56
CA LEU A 336 7.43 -9.00 19.05
C LEU A 336 7.51 -9.47 20.51
N GLY A 337 8.68 -9.94 20.95
CA GLY A 337 8.95 -10.34 22.32
C GLY A 337 9.16 -9.17 23.29
N LYS A 338 9.17 -7.93 22.81
CA LYS A 338 9.20 -6.73 23.65
C LYS A 338 7.78 -6.37 24.07
N GLU A 339 7.59 -6.22 25.38
CA GLU A 339 6.31 -5.82 25.95
C GLU A 339 5.81 -4.51 25.31
N GLY A 340 4.54 -4.51 24.88
CA GLY A 340 3.89 -3.32 24.32
C GLY A 340 4.29 -2.95 22.88
N ALA A 341 5.17 -3.70 22.21
CA ALA A 341 5.59 -3.41 20.83
C ALA A 341 4.43 -3.55 19.82
N ALA A 342 3.65 -4.63 19.93
CA ALA A 342 2.54 -4.94 19.02
C ALA A 342 1.31 -5.44 19.81
N PRO A 343 0.67 -4.59 20.63
CA PRO A 343 -0.33 -5.02 21.62
C PRO A 343 -1.65 -5.50 21.01
N ARG A 344 -1.92 -5.15 19.74
CA ARG A 344 -3.15 -5.50 19.03
C ARG A 344 -2.94 -6.48 17.87
N LEU A 345 -1.71 -6.94 17.63
CA LEU A 345 -1.42 -7.78 16.49
C LEU A 345 -2.14 -9.12 16.64
N GLU A 346 -2.99 -9.43 15.66
CA GLU A 346 -3.81 -10.63 15.60
C GLU A 346 -3.30 -11.64 14.58
N ARG A 347 -2.77 -11.13 13.45
CA ARG A 347 -2.36 -11.95 12.32
C ARG A 347 -1.01 -11.52 11.79
N LEU A 348 -0.08 -12.47 11.70
CA LEU A 348 1.23 -12.30 11.11
C LEU A 348 1.42 -13.33 9.99
N TYR A 349 1.63 -12.83 8.77
CA TYR A 349 1.89 -13.66 7.60
C TYR A 349 3.35 -13.53 7.18
N LEU A 350 4.10 -14.61 7.32
CA LEU A 350 5.52 -14.75 6.96
C LEU A 350 5.73 -15.86 5.93
N ASN A 351 4.66 -16.37 5.30
CA ASN A 351 4.75 -17.43 4.30
C ASN A 351 5.51 -16.99 3.04
N ASP A 352 5.98 -17.96 2.26
CA ASP A 352 6.76 -17.71 1.02
C ASP A 352 7.97 -16.79 1.29
N ASN A 353 8.78 -17.12 2.29
CA ASN A 353 10.04 -16.44 2.63
C ASN A 353 11.19 -17.47 2.70
N GLU A 354 12.35 -17.08 3.23
CA GLU A 354 13.55 -17.92 3.33
C GLU A 354 13.91 -18.29 4.78
N ILE A 355 12.93 -18.25 5.69
CA ILE A 355 13.13 -18.50 7.13
C ILE A 355 13.47 -19.97 7.36
N GLY A 356 14.52 -20.25 8.13
CA GLY A 356 14.95 -21.57 8.56
C GLY A 356 14.57 -21.90 10.00
N ASP A 357 15.14 -22.98 10.52
CA ASP A 357 14.87 -23.46 11.88
C ASP A 357 15.29 -22.46 12.96
N GLU A 358 16.38 -21.72 12.75
CA GLU A 358 16.87 -20.76 13.74
C GLU A 358 15.96 -19.54 13.86
N GLY A 359 15.41 -19.05 12.76
CA GLY A 359 14.38 -18.01 12.76
C GLY A 359 13.09 -18.49 13.43
N CYS A 360 12.67 -19.72 13.15
CA CYS A 360 11.49 -20.32 13.78
C CYS A 360 11.65 -20.50 15.31
N LYS A 361 12.81 -21.01 15.76
CA LYS A 361 13.16 -21.13 17.19
C LYS A 361 13.17 -19.76 17.88
N ALA A 362 13.69 -18.72 17.22
CA ALA A 362 13.69 -17.37 17.76
C ALA A 362 12.26 -16.82 17.94
N LEU A 363 11.37 -17.03 16.96
CA LEU A 363 9.95 -16.68 17.09
C LEU A 363 9.30 -17.43 18.27
N ALA A 364 9.55 -18.73 18.38
CA ALA A 364 9.04 -19.56 19.47
C ALA A 364 9.45 -19.00 20.85
N ALA A 365 10.74 -18.70 21.02
CA ALA A 365 11.28 -18.13 22.25
C ALA A 365 10.71 -16.73 22.57
N ALA A 366 10.54 -15.88 21.55
CA ALA A 366 9.99 -14.54 21.72
C ALA A 366 8.51 -14.56 22.14
N LEU A 367 7.70 -15.42 21.51
CA LEU A 367 6.28 -15.58 21.84
C LEU A 367 6.06 -16.23 23.22
N GLY A 368 7.08 -16.90 23.77
CA GLY A 368 7.10 -17.45 25.12
C GLY A 368 7.30 -16.43 26.23
N LYS A 369 7.71 -15.20 25.90
CA LYS A 369 7.88 -14.14 26.90
C LYS A 369 6.52 -13.65 27.38
N GLU A 370 6.41 -13.37 28.68
CA GLU A 370 5.21 -12.80 29.27
C GLU A 370 4.86 -11.47 28.58
N GLY A 371 3.58 -11.29 28.21
CA GLY A 371 3.09 -10.08 27.55
C GLY A 371 3.47 -9.93 26.07
N ALA A 372 4.19 -10.89 25.46
CA ALA A 372 4.52 -10.86 24.04
C ALA A 372 3.28 -11.12 23.16
N ALA A 373 3.05 -10.26 22.17
CA ALA A 373 1.99 -10.37 21.16
C ALA A 373 0.64 -10.96 21.68
N PRO A 374 0.00 -10.33 22.67
CA PRO A 374 -1.05 -10.96 23.48
C PRO A 374 -2.31 -11.37 22.70
N ARG A 375 -2.55 -10.77 21.52
CA ARG A 375 -3.71 -11.04 20.67
C ARG A 375 -3.41 -11.89 19.45
N LEU A 376 -2.16 -12.32 19.27
CA LEU A 376 -1.74 -13.04 18.06
C LEU A 376 -2.39 -14.42 18.06
N TRP A 377 -3.29 -14.67 17.12
CA TRP A 377 -4.00 -15.93 16.98
C TRP A 377 -3.76 -16.62 15.62
N LEU A 378 -3.18 -15.90 14.66
CA LEU A 378 -2.75 -16.46 13.38
C LEU A 378 -1.27 -16.12 13.12
N LEU A 379 -0.46 -17.17 12.93
CA LEU A 379 0.91 -17.09 12.46
C LEU A 379 1.09 -18.04 11.28
N ASP A 380 1.28 -17.49 10.08
CA ASP A 380 1.53 -18.28 8.87
C ASP A 380 3.03 -18.29 8.55
N LEU A 381 3.64 -19.47 8.64
CA LEU A 381 5.05 -19.73 8.32
C LEU A 381 5.20 -20.70 7.14
N SER A 382 4.13 -20.99 6.41
CA SER A 382 4.14 -21.97 5.32
C SER A 382 5.12 -21.57 4.22
N ARG A 383 5.65 -22.56 3.47
CA ARG A 383 6.56 -22.32 2.34
C ARG A 383 7.80 -21.49 2.73
N ASN A 384 8.37 -21.82 3.87
CA ASN A 384 9.68 -21.39 4.32
C ASN A 384 10.66 -22.58 4.29
N LYS A 385 11.90 -22.39 4.74
CA LYS A 385 12.95 -23.42 4.84
C LYS A 385 13.00 -24.06 6.24
N ILE A 386 11.86 -24.17 6.91
CA ILE A 386 11.72 -24.70 8.28
C ILE A 386 11.57 -26.23 8.21
N SER A 387 12.40 -26.95 8.97
CA SER A 387 12.33 -28.40 9.10
C SER A 387 11.39 -28.82 10.24
N ASP A 388 11.22 -30.13 10.42
CA ASP A 388 10.47 -30.68 11.55
C ASP A 388 11.06 -30.24 12.91
N GLU A 389 12.37 -29.93 12.98
CA GLU A 389 13.00 -29.47 14.22
C GLU A 389 12.53 -28.06 14.62
N GLY A 390 12.44 -27.13 13.66
CA GLY A 390 11.92 -25.79 13.90
C GLY A 390 10.46 -25.82 14.37
N TYR A 391 9.61 -26.60 13.69
CA TYR A 391 8.21 -26.74 14.09
C TYR A 391 8.03 -27.44 15.46
N LYS A 392 8.89 -28.40 15.82
CA LYS A 392 8.90 -29.01 17.16
C LYS A 392 9.20 -27.98 18.24
N ALA A 393 10.16 -27.08 18.01
CA ALA A 393 10.48 -26.01 18.95
C ALA A 393 9.30 -25.04 19.13
N LEU A 394 8.65 -24.64 18.03
CA LEU A 394 7.44 -23.80 18.08
C LEU A 394 6.30 -24.49 18.84
N ALA A 395 6.05 -25.77 18.57
CA ALA A 395 5.02 -26.54 19.26
C ALA A 395 5.30 -26.70 20.77
N ALA A 396 6.57 -26.87 21.16
CA ALA A 396 6.98 -26.94 22.56
C ALA A 396 6.75 -25.61 23.28
N ALA A 397 7.21 -24.49 22.71
CA ALA A 397 7.00 -23.16 23.28
C ALA A 397 5.50 -22.85 23.46
N LEU A 398 4.69 -23.17 22.44
CA LEU A 398 3.25 -23.05 22.55
C LEU A 398 2.74 -23.87 23.73
N LYS A 399 3.06 -25.18 23.84
CA LYS A 399 2.63 -26.03 24.96
C LYS A 399 2.95 -25.40 26.32
N GLU A 400 4.14 -24.82 26.50
CA GLU A 400 4.59 -24.15 27.72
C GLU A 400 3.87 -22.84 28.06
N GLY A 401 3.00 -22.34 27.18
CA GLY A 401 2.15 -21.17 27.43
C GLY A 401 2.48 -19.97 26.56
N ALA A 402 3.41 -20.09 25.60
CA ALA A 402 3.67 -19.05 24.61
C ALA A 402 2.40 -18.71 23.84
N ALA A 403 2.16 -17.40 23.64
CA ALA A 403 1.07 -16.84 22.84
C ALA A 403 -0.24 -17.66 22.97
N PRO A 404 -0.92 -17.64 24.13
CA PRO A 404 -2.09 -18.48 24.40
C PRO A 404 -3.21 -18.31 23.36
N SER A 405 -3.29 -17.13 22.75
CA SER A 405 -4.19 -16.80 21.66
C SER A 405 -3.96 -17.62 20.38
N LEU A 406 -2.75 -18.16 20.13
CA LEU A 406 -2.47 -19.08 19.01
C LEU A 406 -3.11 -20.48 19.20
N LYS A 407 -3.44 -20.85 20.44
CA LYS A 407 -4.07 -22.15 20.76
C LYS A 407 -5.60 -22.14 20.64
N ALA A 408 -6.23 -20.96 20.66
CA ALA A 408 -7.67 -20.84 20.80
C ALA A 408 -8.40 -21.01 19.44
N ARG A 409 -9.15 -22.11 19.29
CA ARG A 409 -10.33 -22.14 18.41
C ARG A 409 -11.39 -21.28 19.08
N ASP A 410 -11.63 -20.10 18.52
CA ASP A 410 -12.94 -19.63 18.08
C ASP A 410 -12.73 -18.29 17.36
N ALA A 411 -13.38 -18.12 16.22
CA ALA A 411 -13.40 -16.84 15.51
C ALA A 411 -13.78 -15.70 16.49
N PRO A 412 -13.22 -14.48 16.35
CA PRO A 412 -13.62 -13.37 17.22
C PRO A 412 -15.14 -13.17 17.17
N PRO A 413 -15.79 -12.74 18.27
CA PRO A 413 -17.20 -12.39 18.21
C PRO A 413 -17.38 -11.36 17.10
N ARG A 414 -18.31 -11.62 16.17
CA ARG A 414 -18.67 -10.64 15.13
C ARG A 414 -18.93 -9.31 15.85
N PRO A 415 -18.40 -8.17 15.36
CA PRO A 415 -18.79 -6.89 15.91
C PRO A 415 -20.31 -6.83 15.94
N SER A 416 -20.86 -6.43 17.08
CA SER A 416 -22.31 -6.32 17.27
C SER A 416 -22.91 -5.57 16.08
N PRO A 417 -24.00 -6.07 15.45
CA PRO A 417 -24.65 -5.31 14.41
C PRO A 417 -25.03 -3.97 15.02
N LEU A 418 -24.60 -2.89 14.36
CA LEU A 418 -25.07 -1.53 14.64
C LEU A 418 -26.59 -1.58 14.82
N PRO A 419 -27.16 -0.85 15.81
CA PRO A 419 -28.60 -0.85 16.00
C PRO A 419 -29.25 -0.46 14.68
N ARG A 420 -30.08 -1.37 14.14
CA ARG A 420 -30.84 -1.10 12.93
C ARG A 420 -31.67 0.16 13.19
N PRO A 421 -31.75 1.12 12.24
CA PRO A 421 -32.71 2.19 12.34
C PRO A 421 -34.10 1.58 12.52
N MET A 422 -34.83 2.05 13.54
CA MET A 422 -36.24 1.74 13.73
C MET A 422 -37.02 2.19 12.49
N LEU A 423 -37.25 1.26 11.56
CA LEU A 423 -38.20 1.45 10.47
C LEU A 423 -39.60 1.19 11.04
N ILE A 424 -40.34 2.30 11.12
CA ILE A 424 -41.78 2.37 11.36
C ILE A 424 -42.48 1.47 10.34
N ALA A 425 -43.26 0.49 10.83
CA ALA A 425 -44.18 -0.32 10.01
C ALA A 425 -45.38 0.53 9.57
N PRO A 426 -45.98 0.26 8.38
CA PRO A 426 -47.22 -0.53 8.35
C PRO A 426 -47.43 -1.31 7.02
N PRO A 427 -48.61 -1.91 6.73
CA PRO A 427 -49.15 -3.11 7.36
C PRO A 427 -49.43 -4.26 6.36
N LEU A 428 -49.53 -5.47 6.93
CA LEU A 428 -50.39 -6.62 6.55
C LEU A 428 -50.71 -6.89 5.07
N ALA A 429 -50.19 -8.02 4.56
CA ALA A 429 -50.95 -9.23 4.20
C ALA A 429 -50.37 -9.95 2.96
N CYS A 430 -49.92 -11.20 3.13
CA CYS A 430 -50.62 -12.39 2.63
C CYS A 430 -49.76 -13.64 2.79
N ARG A 431 -50.46 -14.76 2.91
CA ARG A 431 -50.05 -16.06 3.47
C ARG A 431 -49.44 -16.99 2.41
N GLY A 432 -48.70 -17.97 2.92
CA GLY A 432 -48.50 -19.30 2.30
C GLY A 432 -47.15 -19.43 1.60
N SER A 433 -46.38 -20.51 1.73
CA SER A 433 -46.59 -21.80 2.37
C SER A 433 -45.21 -22.46 2.51
N ALA A 434 -44.96 -23.10 3.65
CA ALA A 434 -43.79 -23.94 3.89
C ALA A 434 -43.83 -25.20 3.03
N TRP A 435 -42.69 -25.68 2.52
CA TRP A 435 -42.38 -27.11 2.40
C TRP A 435 -40.88 -27.35 2.62
N ALA A 436 -40.63 -28.42 3.35
CA ALA A 436 -39.37 -28.78 3.96
C ALA A 436 -38.50 -29.68 3.08
N THR A 437 -37.20 -29.68 3.42
CA THR A 437 -36.21 -30.78 3.34
C THR A 437 -36.49 -32.00 2.45
N ARG A 438 -35.52 -32.29 1.57
CA ARG A 438 -34.90 -33.63 1.53
C ARG A 438 -33.54 -33.62 0.80
N SER A 439 -32.55 -34.10 1.52
CA SER A 439 -31.28 -34.66 1.04
C SER A 439 -31.55 -35.84 0.10
N LEU A 440 -30.72 -36.00 -0.94
CA LEU A 440 -30.11 -37.30 -1.32
C LEU A 440 -29.03 -37.10 -2.41
N SER A 441 -27.84 -37.58 -2.05
CA SER A 441 -26.66 -37.93 -2.84
C SER A 441 -26.95 -38.64 -4.16
N TRP A 442 -26.15 -38.45 -5.21
CA TRP A 442 -25.68 -39.50 -6.15
C TRP A 442 -24.48 -38.97 -6.97
N TRP A 443 -23.33 -39.63 -6.88
CA TRP A 443 -22.27 -39.63 -7.90
C TRP A 443 -22.58 -40.71 -8.94
N PRO A 444 -22.08 -40.60 -10.17
CA PRO A 444 -21.16 -41.64 -10.61
C PRO A 444 -19.98 -41.15 -11.47
N SER A 445 -18.88 -41.84 -11.27
CA SER A 445 -17.64 -41.87 -12.04
C SER A 445 -17.84 -42.57 -13.39
N HIS A 446 -17.13 -42.15 -14.45
CA HIS A 446 -16.47 -43.06 -15.40
C HIS A 446 -15.41 -42.35 -16.25
N LEU A 447 -14.32 -43.08 -16.49
CA LEU A 447 -13.09 -42.74 -17.20
C LEU A 447 -13.26 -42.59 -18.72
N SER A 448 -12.39 -41.80 -19.38
CA SER A 448 -11.59 -42.27 -20.53
C SER A 448 -10.43 -41.32 -20.86
N SER A 449 -9.46 -41.86 -21.58
CA SER A 449 -8.03 -41.54 -21.67
C SER A 449 -7.58 -40.73 -22.90
N ASN A 450 -6.36 -40.17 -22.78
CA ASN A 450 -5.37 -39.80 -23.81
C ASN A 450 -5.64 -38.60 -24.75
N ASN A 451 -4.81 -37.55 -24.67
CA ASN A 451 -3.65 -37.42 -25.58
C ASN A 451 -2.65 -36.34 -25.12
N ARG A 452 -1.37 -36.53 -25.48
CA ARG A 452 -0.22 -35.66 -25.16
C ARG A 452 -0.15 -34.42 -26.07
N GLY A 453 0.28 -33.30 -25.50
CA GLY A 453 0.77 -32.12 -26.24
C GLY A 453 1.44 -31.15 -25.26
N GLY A 454 2.77 -31.06 -25.28
CA GLY A 454 3.55 -30.22 -24.39
C GLY A 454 3.34 -28.73 -24.67
N GLY A 455 2.99 -27.99 -23.63
CA GLY A 455 2.94 -26.54 -23.59
C GLY A 455 3.11 -26.09 -22.14
N SER A 456 4.16 -25.32 -21.88
CA SER A 456 4.44 -24.72 -20.57
C SER A 456 3.37 -23.67 -20.26
N THR A 457 2.47 -23.97 -19.32
CA THR A 457 1.48 -23.04 -18.78
C THR A 457 1.50 -23.10 -17.26
N ARG A 458 1.72 -21.93 -16.62
CA ARG A 458 1.61 -21.69 -15.17
C ARG A 458 0.23 -22.12 -14.65
N PRO A 459 0.10 -22.63 -13.40
CA PRO A 459 -1.20 -23.02 -12.89
C PRO A 459 -2.00 -21.80 -12.40
N PRO A 460 -3.34 -21.85 -12.48
CA PRO A 460 -4.21 -20.81 -11.98
C PRO A 460 -4.36 -20.90 -10.45
N THR A 461 -4.47 -19.74 -9.81
CA THR A 461 -4.81 -19.58 -8.39
C THR A 461 -6.22 -20.12 -8.11
N ARG A 462 -6.30 -21.28 -7.43
CA ARG A 462 -7.56 -21.75 -6.83
C ARG A 462 -7.59 -21.38 -5.34
N ARG A 463 -8.71 -20.79 -4.93
CA ARG A 463 -9.16 -20.71 -3.53
C ARG A 463 -9.20 -22.12 -2.94
N LEU A 464 -8.62 -22.28 -1.77
CA LEU A 464 -8.81 -23.44 -0.91
C LEU A 464 -9.34 -22.93 0.43
N ASP A 465 -10.67 -22.95 0.55
CA ASP A 465 -11.33 -23.04 1.85
C ASP A 465 -11.31 -24.51 2.28
N GLY A 466 -10.83 -24.76 3.49
CA GLY A 466 -11.11 -25.98 4.26
C GLY A 466 -10.04 -27.07 4.24
N VAL A 467 -9.19 -27.09 5.28
CA VAL A 467 -8.83 -28.31 6.04
C VAL A 467 -8.49 -27.90 7.48
N ASP A 468 -9.14 -28.53 8.46
CA ASP A 468 -8.89 -28.37 9.90
C ASP A 468 -7.57 -29.02 10.35
N GLY A 469 -6.84 -28.36 11.26
CA GLY A 469 -5.75 -28.94 12.05
C GLY A 469 -4.61 -27.94 12.37
N TYR A 470 -4.64 -27.35 13.58
CA TYR A 470 -3.70 -26.34 14.11
C TYR A 470 -3.62 -25.00 13.34
N CYS A 471 -3.64 -23.86 14.05
CA CYS A 471 -3.59 -22.51 13.46
C CYS A 471 -2.19 -22.07 12.96
N ILE A 472 -1.25 -23.02 12.86
CA ILE A 472 0.03 -22.85 12.16
C ILE A 472 -0.10 -23.56 10.83
N ALA A 473 -0.18 -22.81 9.73
CA ALA A 473 -0.06 -23.41 8.41
C ALA A 473 1.42 -23.77 8.18
N GLY A 474 1.74 -25.06 8.23
CA GLY A 474 2.99 -25.65 7.74
C GLY A 474 2.71 -26.61 6.59
N ASP A 475 3.72 -26.99 5.83
CA ASP A 475 3.55 -27.91 4.68
C ASP A 475 2.93 -29.27 5.08
N ARG A 476 2.40 -30.00 4.08
CA ARG A 476 1.52 -31.19 4.21
C ARG A 476 2.06 -32.38 5.03
N SER A 477 3.24 -32.31 5.66
CA SER A 477 3.79 -33.32 6.58
C SER A 477 3.09 -33.36 7.96
N LEU A 478 2.37 -32.31 8.35
CA LEU A 478 1.69 -32.23 9.66
C LEU A 478 0.42 -33.09 9.81
N SER A 479 -0.15 -33.62 8.71
CA SER A 479 -1.31 -34.54 8.79
C SER A 479 -1.01 -35.85 9.53
N ALA A 480 0.27 -36.23 9.65
CA ALA A 480 0.71 -37.42 10.38
C ALA A 480 0.87 -37.20 11.90
N LEU A 481 1.11 -35.96 12.36
CA LEU A 481 1.26 -35.63 13.78
C LEU A 481 -0.07 -35.37 14.49
N GLY A 482 -1.11 -34.97 13.75
CA GLY A 482 -2.47 -34.78 14.26
C GLY A 482 -3.15 -36.07 14.76
N GLN A 483 -2.66 -37.25 14.37
CA GLN A 483 -3.19 -38.54 14.86
C GLN A 483 -2.60 -39.00 16.20
N SER A 484 -1.52 -38.37 16.69
CA SER A 484 -0.85 -38.76 17.94
C SER A 484 -1.25 -37.93 19.17
N LEU A 485 -2.03 -36.85 18.99
CA LEU A 485 -2.43 -35.94 20.09
C LEU A 485 -3.90 -36.10 20.51
N GLY A 486 -4.58 -37.15 20.04
CA GLY A 486 -5.97 -37.48 20.37
C GLY A 486 -6.20 -38.22 21.69
N THR A 487 -5.22 -38.29 22.59
CA THR A 487 -5.42 -38.94 23.90
C THR A 487 -4.80 -38.14 25.03
N LEU A 488 -5.72 -37.60 25.83
CA LEU A 488 -5.65 -37.17 27.24
C LEU A 488 -6.04 -35.69 27.40
N ALA A 489 -7.17 -35.55 28.08
CA ALA A 489 -8.01 -34.38 28.29
C ALA A 489 -7.32 -33.24 29.04
#